data_AF-A0A941SIJ8-F1
#
_entry.id   AF-A0A941SIJ8-F1
#
_cell.length_a   1.000
_cell.length_b   1.000
_cell.length_c   1.000
_cell.angle_alpha   90.00
_cell.angle_beta   90.00
_cell.angle_gamma   90.00
#
_symmetry.space_group_name_H-M   'P 1'
#
loop_
_entity.id
_entity.type
_entity.pdbx_description
1 polymer ?
#
loop_
_entity_poly.entity_id
_entity_poly.type
_entity_poly.pdbx_seq_one_letter_code
_entity_poly.pdbx_strand_id
1 'polypeptide(L)' 'LCNRVVPPGTARDAALALARQLAAFPQGALRADRASAHLQWGLPLAAALRQEWERGRPCIAEGLEGAARFASGQGRHGKF' A
#
# COMPACT_ATOMS: atom_id res chain seq x y z
N LEU A 1 -16.83 -2.19 -14.69
CA LEU A 1 -15.46 -2.69 -14.36
C LEU A 1 -15.43 -3.06 -12.89
N CYS A 2 -14.75 -4.15 -12.50
CA CYS A 2 -14.56 -4.58 -11.10
C CYS A 2 -13.19 -5.25 -10.92
N ASN A 3 -12.63 -5.21 -9.72
CA ASN A 3 -11.35 -5.85 -9.39
C ASN A 3 -11.50 -7.32 -8.95
N ARG A 4 -12.71 -7.74 -8.53
CA ARG A 4 -13.05 -9.11 -8.09
C ARG A 4 -14.50 -9.42 -8.42
N VAL A 5 -14.76 -10.66 -8.86
CA VAL A 5 -16.10 -11.24 -9.02
C VAL A 5 -16.26 -12.32 -7.97
N VAL A 6 -17.40 -12.35 -7.29
CA VAL A 6 -17.67 -13.26 -6.17
C VAL A 6 -19.07 -13.86 -6.29
N PRO A 7 -19.35 -14.99 -5.61
CA PRO A 7 -20.70 -15.58 -5.60
C PRO A 7 -21.76 -14.59 -5.10
N PRO A 8 -23.02 -14.69 -5.59
CA PRO A 8 -24.13 -13.86 -5.12
C PRO A 8 -24.26 -13.89 -3.59
N GLY A 9 -24.53 -12.72 -2.99
CA GLY A 9 -24.67 -12.57 -1.54
C GLY A 9 -23.35 -12.45 -0.75
N THR A 10 -22.18 -12.71 -1.34
CA THR A 10 -20.89 -12.75 -0.61
C THR A 10 -20.03 -11.49 -0.72
N ALA A 11 -20.49 -10.45 -1.43
CA ALA A 11 -19.72 -9.25 -1.71
C ALA A 11 -19.23 -8.52 -0.46
N ARG A 12 -20.06 -8.43 0.59
CA ARG A 12 -19.68 -7.79 1.86
C ARG A 12 -18.55 -8.53 2.54
N ASP A 13 -18.63 -9.85 2.64
CA ASP A 13 -17.63 -10.66 3.34
C ASP A 13 -16.29 -10.64 2.60
N ALA A 14 -16.33 -10.72 1.26
CA ALA A 14 -15.14 -10.58 0.43
C ALA A 14 -14.49 -9.19 0.56
N ALA A 15 -15.31 -8.12 0.61
CA ALA A 15 -14.83 -6.76 0.79
C ALA A 15 -14.22 -6.55 2.20
N LEU A 16 -14.84 -7.10 3.25
CA LEU A 16 -14.29 -7.04 4.61
C LEU A 16 -13.01 -7.86 4.75
N ALA A 17 -12.92 -9.02 4.12
CA ALA A 17 -11.69 -9.81 4.07
C ALA A 17 -10.55 -9.01 3.43
N LEU A 18 -10.80 -8.35 2.30
CA LEU A 18 -9.84 -7.46 1.66
C LEU A 18 -9.48 -6.27 2.56
N ALA A 19 -10.46 -5.64 3.20
CA ALA A 19 -10.21 -4.51 4.09
C ALA A 19 -9.29 -4.89 5.25
N ARG A 20 -9.48 -6.09 5.84
CA ARG A 20 -8.61 -6.61 6.91
C ARG A 20 -7.19 -6.88 6.40
N GLN A 21 -7.05 -7.43 5.19
CA GLN A 21 -5.73 -7.62 4.56
C GLN A 21 -5.02 -6.27 4.35
N LEU A 22 -5.72 -5.27 3.83
CA LEU A 22 -5.17 -3.93 3.64
C LEU A 22 -4.81 -3.24 4.96
N ALA A 23 -5.60 -3.46 6.01
CA ALA A 23 -5.36 -2.90 7.34
C ALA A 23 -4.13 -3.51 8.03
N ALA A 24 -3.70 -4.71 7.62
CA ALA A 24 -2.52 -5.38 8.17
C ALA A 24 -1.19 -4.81 7.63
N PHE A 25 -1.22 -4.07 6.52
CA PHE A 25 -0.02 -3.43 5.97
C PHE A 25 0.40 -2.20 6.78
N PRO A 26 1.68 -1.80 6.68
CA PRO A 26 2.18 -0.53 7.21
C PRO A 26 1.32 0.63 6.70
N GLN A 27 0.53 1.24 7.59
CA GLN A 27 -0.54 2.16 7.21
C GLN A 27 0.00 3.49 6.69
N GLY A 28 1.20 3.90 7.13
CA GLY A 28 1.87 5.08 6.63
C GLY A 28 2.16 4.93 5.13
N ALA A 29 2.95 3.91 4.78
CA ALA A 29 3.31 3.60 3.40
C ALA A 29 2.07 3.42 2.49
N LEU A 30 1.11 2.58 2.89
CA LEU A 30 -0.10 2.31 2.07
C LEU A 30 -0.88 3.59 1.73
N ARG A 31 -1.01 4.52 2.70
CA ARG A 31 -1.75 5.76 2.50
C ARG A 31 -0.96 6.78 1.67
N ALA A 32 0.37 6.85 1.86
CA ALA A 32 1.24 7.70 1.06
C ALA A 32 1.20 7.31 -0.42
N ASP A 33 1.32 6.01 -0.72
CA ASP A 33 1.29 5.49 -2.10
C ASP A 33 -0.06 5.76 -2.76
N ARG A 34 -1.16 5.48 -2.04
CA ARG A 34 -2.52 5.75 -2.54
C ARG A 34 -2.72 7.24 -2.86
N ALA A 35 -2.24 8.13 -2.01
CA ALA A 35 -2.32 9.57 -2.26
C ALA A 35 -1.48 9.98 -3.48
N SER A 36 -0.26 9.46 -3.61
CA SER A 36 0.62 9.70 -4.76
C SER A 36 -0.05 9.28 -6.08
N ALA A 37 -0.58 8.05 -6.13
CA ALA A 37 -1.23 7.48 -7.30
C ALA A 37 -2.46 8.27 -7.78
N HIS A 38 -3.21 8.86 -6.85
CA HIS A 38 -4.36 9.71 -7.19
C HIS A 38 -3.95 11.11 -7.67
N LEU A 39 -2.95 11.72 -7.02
CA LEU A 39 -2.60 13.12 -7.26
C LEU A 39 -1.65 13.33 -8.44
N GLN A 40 -0.97 12.30 -8.92
CA GLN A 40 -0.07 12.42 -10.06
C GLN A 40 -0.78 12.77 -11.38
N TRP A 41 -2.07 12.43 -11.51
CA TRP A 41 -2.81 12.65 -12.75
C TRP A 41 -2.83 14.13 -13.14
N GLY A 42 -2.32 14.42 -14.33
CA GLY A 42 -2.22 15.79 -14.85
C GLY A 42 -0.93 16.53 -14.46
N LEU A 43 -0.06 15.93 -13.64
CA LEU A 43 1.25 16.50 -13.34
C LEU A 43 2.29 16.06 -14.39
N PRO A 44 3.24 16.95 -14.77
CA PRO A 44 4.46 16.52 -15.42
C PRO A 44 5.24 15.55 -14.52
N LEU A 45 5.94 14.58 -15.12
CA LEU A 45 6.66 13.52 -14.40
C LEU A 45 7.52 14.04 -13.25
N ALA A 46 8.31 15.10 -13.48
CA ALA A 46 9.18 15.65 -12.44
C ALA A 46 8.40 16.21 -11.23
N ALA A 47 7.21 16.77 -11.45
CA ALA A 47 6.34 17.23 -10.37
C ALA A 47 5.67 16.05 -9.66
N ALA A 48 5.25 15.02 -10.40
CA ALA A 48 4.71 13.78 -9.83
C ALA A 48 5.73 13.10 -8.90
N LEU A 49 6.99 12.96 -9.32
CA LEU A 49 8.06 12.37 -8.50
C LEU A 49 8.38 13.21 -7.25
N ARG A 50 8.36 14.55 -7.35
CA ARG A 50 8.56 15.42 -6.19
C ARG A 50 7.45 15.25 -5.16
N GLN A 51 6.19 15.20 -5.58
CA GLN A 51 5.09 15.00 -4.62
C GLN A 51 5.07 13.60 -4.02
N GLU A 52 5.52 12.58 -4.77
CA GLU A 52 5.68 11.22 -4.27
C GLU A 52 6.71 11.20 -3.15
N TRP A 53 7.89 11.81 -3.38
CA TRP A 53 8.94 11.93 -2.38
C TRP A 53 8.47 12.63 -1.10
N GLU A 54 7.82 13.79 -1.21
CA GLU A 54 7.37 14.55 -0.03
C GLU A 54 6.35 13.77 0.81
N ARG A 55 5.55 12.89 0.19
CA ARG A 55 4.57 12.04 0.86
C ARG A 55 5.16 10.75 1.42
N GLY A 56 6.17 10.19 0.75
CA GLY A 56 6.84 8.95 1.15
C GLY A 56 7.91 9.16 2.23
N ARG A 57 8.60 10.30 2.24
CA ARG A 57 9.69 10.59 3.20
C ARG A 57 9.31 10.38 4.67
N PRO A 58 8.11 10.79 5.16
CA PRO A 58 7.69 10.51 6.54
C PRO A 58 7.61 9.01 6.89
N CYS A 59 7.44 8.13 5.90
CA CYS A 59 7.32 6.68 6.08
C CYS A 59 8.68 5.95 6.11
N ILE A 60 9.81 6.66 5.94
CA ILE A 60 11.13 6.03 5.89
C ILE A 60 11.46 5.26 7.17
N ALA A 61 11.11 5.79 8.35
CA ALA A 61 11.37 5.09 9.62
C ALA A 61 10.65 3.73 9.70
N GLU A 62 9.36 3.69 9.33
CA GLU A 62 8.56 2.46 9.22
C GLU A 62 9.18 1.48 8.18
N GLY A 63 9.70 2.03 7.07
CA GLY A 63 10.41 1.27 6.05
C GLY A 63 11.71 0.63 6.56
N LEU A 64 12.48 1.32 7.39
CA LEU A 64 13.72 0.79 7.99
C LEU A 64 13.43 -0.39 8.92
N GLU A 65 12.38 -0.32 9.73
CA GLU A 65 11.95 -1.44 10.58
C GLU A 65 11.50 -2.65 9.75
N GLY A 66 10.79 -2.41 8.64
CA GLY A 66 10.43 -3.44 7.68
C GLY A 66 11.66 -4.09 7.05
N ALA A 67 12.63 -3.28 6.62
CA ALA A 67 13.89 -3.75 6.04
C ALA A 67 14.71 -4.59 7.03
N ALA A 68 14.75 -4.21 8.32
CA ALA A 68 15.42 -4.97 9.36
C ALA A 68 14.78 -6.35 9.57
N ARG A 69 13.43 -6.42 9.61
CA ARG A 69 12.69 -7.69 9.68
C ARG A 69 12.92 -8.57 8.46
N PHE A 70 12.99 -7.95 7.27
CA PHE A 70 13.30 -8.67 6.04
C PHE A 70 14.73 -9.24 6.04
N ALA A 71 15.70 -8.45 6.50
CA ALA A 71 17.09 -8.86 6.63
C ALA A 71 17.25 -10.02 7.63
N SER A 72 16.45 -10.05 8.70
CA SER A 72 16.43 -11.13 9.70
C SER A 72 15.63 -12.37 9.27
N GLY A 73 15.06 -12.38 8.06
CA GLY A 73 14.44 -13.55 7.44
C GLY A 73 12.91 -13.56 7.41
N GLN A 74 12.24 -12.60 8.06
CA GLN A 74 10.79 -12.46 7.95
C GLN A 74 10.41 -11.97 6.55
N GLY A 75 9.55 -12.68 5.82
CA GLY A 75 9.16 -12.32 4.46
C GLY A 75 10.03 -12.90 3.33
N ARG A 76 11.17 -13.54 3.63
CA ARG A 76 11.97 -14.28 2.61
C ARG A 76 11.29 -15.54 2.07
N HIS A 77 10.24 -16.00 2.74
CA HIS A 77 9.44 -17.17 2.38
C HIS A 77 7.99 -16.82 2.00
N GLY A 78 7.70 -15.55 1.67
CA GLY A 78 6.41 -15.13 1.13
C GLY A 78 5.24 -15.06 2.12
N LYS A 79 5.52 -14.98 3.43
CA LYS A 79 4.51 -14.70 4.46
C LYS A 79 4.68 -13.28 4.98
N PHE A 80 3.64 -12.46 4.83
CA PHE A 80 3.49 -11.09 5.33
C PHE A 80 2.10 -10.94 5.92
#